data_AF-A0A9D9G0A4-F1
#
_entry.id   AF-A0A9D9G0A4-F1
#
_cell.length_a   1.000
_cell.length_b   1.000
_cell.length_c   1.000
_cell.angle_alpha   90.00
_cell.angle_beta   90.00
_cell.angle_gamma   90.00
#
_symmetry.space_group_name_H-M   'P 1'
#
loop_
_entity.id
_entity.type
_entity.pdbx_description
1 polymer ?
#
loop_
_entity_poly.entity_id
_entity_poly.type
_entity_poly.pdbx_seq_one_letter_code
_entity_poly.pdbx_strand_id
1 'polypeptide(L)'
;MTFKRIALTLVLVAVGHFTFAQGGKYPVNIKVDISEDIKAQVKDDGRLFLFLSKNLNAEPRTQTWPSPFAPTYIFAKNISDFKSQSITITDSGEWYATVDWNLNEVPYGNYNVQVLWDQDTDESRIDAPGNIYSEPQQVKVFSAQDLSLTLSKQIADRKVTAHKLSKEVSMKSELLSAFWNKPMYLKASILLPHGYDNSKAYPIRYNVAGYGGRYTRINNLLGSPNFMSWWNTEAAPDIITVFLDGEGPFGDSYQMDSDNSGPYGEALIKEFIPYIESQFRGTDTATTRFVDGCSTGGWVSLGLQLYYPDTFNGCYSYSPDAIEFENYQLINIYKDANAYENEFGYPRPVMRGTDGEPMLTMKAFVQYENVLGASNTYLNSGGQFSAHTALYSPKGDNGLPKPLWDPNTGEIDKSVAEYWKKYDFKLYAKANWAELGPKLAGKIYIWMGDMDHFYLNGATRVFADFMESTTNPKSDAKIEFSPMEGHCSQYSHKEVLLMIQDRLGGMK
;
A
#
# COMPACT_ATOMS: atom_id res chain seq x y z
N MET A 1 -37.99 61.33 -34.28
CA MET A 1 -36.94 60.62 -35.03
C MET A 1 -35.58 60.95 -34.42
N THR A 2 -35.06 60.16 -33.49
CA THR A 2 -33.61 59.99 -33.19
C THR A 2 -33.46 59.06 -31.96
N PHE A 3 -32.32 58.36 -31.89
CA PHE A 3 -31.86 57.48 -30.79
C PHE A 3 -32.43 56.06 -30.68
N LYS A 4 -32.26 55.25 -31.73
CA LYS A 4 -32.04 53.79 -31.60
C LYS A 4 -31.12 53.35 -32.73
N ARG A 5 -29.82 53.14 -32.47
CA ARG A 5 -28.86 52.31 -33.27
C ARG A 5 -27.38 52.55 -32.91
N ILE A 6 -26.95 52.49 -31.64
CA ILE A 6 -25.50 52.40 -31.31
C ILE A 6 -25.19 51.39 -30.17
N ALA A 7 -26.17 50.77 -29.51
CA ALA A 7 -25.93 49.94 -28.32
C ALA A 7 -25.94 48.41 -28.55
N LEU A 8 -25.88 47.92 -29.79
CA LEU A 8 -26.01 46.46 -30.08
C LEU A 8 -24.83 45.85 -30.86
N THR A 9 -23.68 46.51 -30.91
CA THR A 9 -22.47 45.96 -31.58
C THR A 9 -21.30 45.76 -30.61
N LEU A 10 -21.38 46.25 -29.38
CA LEU A 10 -20.29 46.12 -28.38
C LEU A 10 -20.47 44.98 -27.37
N VAL A 11 -21.62 44.31 -27.35
CA VAL A 11 -21.86 43.16 -26.44
C VAL A 11 -21.61 41.81 -27.11
N LEU A 12 -21.45 41.76 -28.44
CA LEU A 12 -21.20 40.51 -29.18
C LEU A 12 -19.71 40.21 -29.45
N VAL A 13 -18.79 41.11 -29.09
CA VAL A 13 -17.33 40.87 -29.23
C VAL A 13 -16.68 40.47 -27.88
N ALA A 14 -17.33 40.72 -26.75
CA ALA A 14 -16.81 40.34 -25.43
C ALA A 14 -17.18 38.91 -25.00
N VAL A 15 -18.17 38.27 -25.64
CA VAL A 15 -18.57 36.88 -25.33
C VAL A 15 -17.78 35.85 -26.15
N GLY A 16 -17.05 36.28 -27.18
CA GLY A 16 -16.22 35.39 -28.03
C GLY A 16 -14.82 35.05 -27.47
N HIS A 17 -14.39 35.68 -26.36
CA HIS A 17 -13.04 35.49 -25.81
C HIS A 17 -12.99 34.62 -24.55
N PHE A 18 -14.13 34.21 -23.99
CA PHE A 18 -14.17 33.29 -22.84
C PHE A 18 -14.53 31.84 -23.20
N THR A 19 -14.93 31.58 -24.45
CA THR A 19 -15.34 30.24 -24.91
C THR A 19 -14.22 29.43 -25.59
N PHE A 20 -12.99 29.96 -25.68
CA PHE A 20 -11.85 29.25 -26.31
C PHE A 20 -10.79 28.72 -25.33
N ALA A 21 -10.93 28.97 -24.02
CA ALA A 21 -9.88 28.62 -23.05
C ALA A 21 -10.03 27.20 -22.43
N GLN A 22 -11.09 26.44 -22.72
CA GLN A 22 -11.39 25.20 -21.98
C GLN A 22 -10.94 23.89 -22.64
N GLY A 23 -10.19 23.94 -23.75
CA GLY A 23 -9.65 22.73 -24.41
C GLY A 23 -8.25 22.87 -24.98
N GLY A 24 -7.53 23.95 -24.66
CA GLY A 24 -6.17 24.15 -25.16
C GLY A 24 -5.23 23.06 -24.62
N LYS A 25 -4.45 22.46 -25.52
CA LYS A 25 -3.32 21.60 -25.20
C LYS A 25 -2.05 22.32 -25.59
N TYR A 26 -1.01 22.26 -24.76
CA TYR A 26 0.20 23.02 -24.98
C TYR A 26 1.46 22.20 -24.68
N PRO A 27 2.55 22.42 -25.42
CA PRO A 27 3.82 21.77 -25.13
C PRO A 27 4.39 22.18 -23.78
N VAL A 28 4.95 21.23 -23.05
CA VAL A 28 5.73 21.45 -21.82
C VAL A 28 7.08 20.77 -21.99
N ASN A 29 8.12 21.57 -22.19
CA ASN A 29 9.50 21.10 -22.22
C ASN A 29 10.12 21.27 -20.84
N ILE A 30 10.87 20.28 -20.37
CA ILE A 30 11.48 20.33 -19.04
C ILE A 30 12.94 19.98 -19.15
N LYS A 31 13.80 20.91 -18.74
CA LYS A 31 15.22 20.64 -18.51
C LYS A 31 15.42 20.22 -17.05
N VAL A 32 16.09 19.09 -16.85
CA VAL A 32 16.44 18.56 -15.54
C VAL A 32 17.96 18.63 -15.38
N ASP A 33 18.38 19.40 -14.38
CA ASP A 33 19.78 19.51 -13.96
C ASP A 33 19.97 18.88 -12.57
N ILE A 34 21.22 18.57 -12.22
CA ILE A 34 21.61 18.02 -10.91
C ILE A 34 22.36 19.12 -10.16
N SER A 35 22.00 19.39 -8.90
CA SER A 35 22.76 20.35 -8.09
C SER A 35 24.14 19.79 -7.74
N GLU A 36 25.16 20.65 -7.69
CA GLU A 36 26.52 20.22 -7.32
C GLU A 36 26.57 19.59 -5.92
N ASP A 37 25.68 20.02 -5.00
CA ASP A 37 25.60 19.49 -3.63
C ASP A 37 25.15 18.02 -3.55
N ILE A 38 24.34 17.55 -4.52
CA ILE A 38 23.81 16.18 -4.55
C ILE A 38 24.44 15.28 -5.62
N LYS A 39 25.27 15.85 -6.50
CA LYS A 39 25.84 15.16 -7.66
C LYS A 39 26.67 13.93 -7.28
N ALA A 40 27.31 13.95 -6.12
CA ALA A 40 28.08 12.81 -5.62
C ALA A 40 27.20 11.62 -5.20
N GLN A 41 25.94 11.87 -4.81
CA GLN A 41 24.98 10.88 -4.31
C GLN A 41 24.08 10.31 -5.41
N VAL A 42 23.97 10.98 -6.56
CA VAL A 42 23.29 10.44 -7.74
C VAL A 42 23.98 9.14 -8.16
N LYS A 43 23.25 8.15 -8.67
CA LYS A 43 23.73 6.93 -9.35
C LYS A 43 23.49 7.02 -10.86
N ASP A 44 24.23 6.25 -11.65
CA ASP A 44 24.18 6.33 -13.12
C ASP A 44 22.89 5.72 -13.69
N ASP A 45 22.44 4.62 -13.11
CA ASP A 45 21.22 3.91 -13.51
C ASP A 45 20.07 4.15 -12.53
N GLY A 46 18.87 4.24 -13.07
CA GLY A 46 17.65 4.45 -12.30
C GLY A 46 16.46 4.79 -13.20
N ARG A 47 15.39 5.27 -12.57
CA ARG A 47 14.15 5.66 -13.23
C ARG A 47 13.82 7.12 -12.91
N LEU A 48 13.67 7.92 -13.96
CA LEU A 48 13.27 9.31 -13.84
C LEU A 48 11.75 9.40 -13.91
N PHE A 49 11.16 10.01 -12.89
CA PHE A 49 9.74 10.33 -12.80
C PHE A 49 9.53 11.83 -12.97
N LEU A 50 8.49 12.17 -13.72
CA LEU A 50 7.95 13.51 -13.84
C LEU A 50 6.48 13.49 -13.41
N PHE A 51 6.16 14.34 -12.44
CA PHE A 51 4.82 14.49 -11.89
C PHE A 51 4.22 15.82 -12.31
N LEU A 52 3.00 15.78 -12.85
CA LEU A 52 2.16 16.94 -13.12
C LEU A 52 0.89 16.81 -12.25
N SER A 53 0.91 17.38 -11.04
CA SER A 53 -0.21 17.27 -10.10
C SER A 53 -1.20 18.42 -10.24
N LYS A 54 -2.49 18.12 -10.25
CA LYS A 54 -3.56 19.13 -10.10
C LYS A 54 -3.75 19.58 -8.65
N ASN A 55 -3.17 18.87 -7.68
CA ASN A 55 -3.18 19.30 -6.28
C ASN A 55 -2.04 20.27 -6.00
N LEU A 56 -2.35 21.56 -5.97
CA LEU A 56 -1.35 22.62 -5.77
C LEU A 56 -0.82 22.73 -4.33
N ASN A 57 -1.47 22.04 -3.38
CA ASN A 57 -1.18 22.14 -1.95
C ASN A 57 -0.41 20.93 -1.39
N ALA A 58 -0.14 19.93 -2.23
CA ALA A 58 0.60 18.73 -1.84
C ALA A 58 1.84 18.56 -2.72
N GLU A 59 2.82 17.86 -2.17
CA GLU A 59 4.04 17.50 -2.88
C GLU A 59 3.71 16.46 -3.97
N PRO A 60 4.00 16.69 -5.26
CA PRO A 60 3.58 15.79 -6.33
C PRO A 60 4.12 14.36 -6.23
N ARG A 61 5.39 14.16 -5.84
CA ARG A 61 6.02 12.84 -5.76
C ARG A 61 5.40 11.92 -4.71
N THR A 62 4.64 12.45 -3.75
CA THR A 62 3.94 11.66 -2.73
C THR A 62 2.52 11.27 -3.13
N GLN A 63 2.06 11.74 -4.31
CA GLN A 63 0.72 11.50 -4.84
C GLN A 63 0.76 10.50 -6.00
N THR A 64 1.21 9.28 -5.70
CA THR A 64 1.37 8.18 -6.67
C THR A 64 0.10 7.33 -6.83
N TRP A 65 -1.03 7.83 -6.35
CA TRP A 65 -2.32 7.16 -6.40
C TRP A 65 -3.27 7.86 -7.39
N PRO A 66 -4.15 7.15 -8.11
CA PRO A 66 -5.13 7.74 -9.03
C PRO A 66 -6.28 8.46 -8.31
N SER A 67 -5.98 9.58 -7.65
CA SER A 67 -7.00 10.37 -6.95
C SER A 67 -8.01 10.95 -7.94
N PRO A 68 -9.32 10.64 -7.80
CA PRO A 68 -10.34 11.16 -8.72
C PRO A 68 -10.61 12.66 -8.50
N PHE A 69 -10.27 13.22 -7.34
CA PHE A 69 -10.53 14.62 -7.01
C PHE A 69 -9.43 15.57 -7.51
N ALA A 70 -8.18 15.12 -7.44
CA ALA A 70 -7.03 15.90 -7.85
C ALA A 70 -5.96 14.96 -8.43
N PRO A 71 -6.04 14.66 -9.74
CA PRO A 71 -5.15 13.68 -10.35
C PRO A 71 -3.71 14.19 -10.40
N THR A 72 -2.78 13.27 -10.27
CA THR A 72 -1.38 13.47 -10.59
C THR A 72 -1.04 12.66 -11.81
N TYR A 73 -0.66 13.33 -12.90
CA TYR A 73 -0.22 12.66 -14.11
C TYR A 73 1.26 12.35 -13.99
N ILE A 74 1.65 11.10 -14.21
CA ILE A 74 3.01 10.61 -13.99
C ILE A 74 3.56 10.14 -15.32
N PHE A 75 4.75 10.60 -15.65
CA PHE A 75 5.56 10.12 -16.78
C PHE A 75 6.82 9.52 -16.20
N ALA A 76 7.24 8.37 -16.70
CA ALA A 76 8.43 7.70 -16.21
C ALA A 76 9.25 7.07 -17.33
N LYS A 77 10.56 7.01 -17.11
CA LYS A 77 11.51 6.42 -18.05
C LYS A 77 12.74 5.88 -17.31
N ASN A 78 13.20 4.70 -17.68
CA ASN A 78 14.49 4.18 -17.22
C ASN A 78 15.62 4.89 -17.96
N ILE A 79 16.65 5.28 -17.22
CA ILE A 79 17.78 6.05 -17.74
C ILE A 79 19.07 5.42 -17.22
N SER A 80 20.04 5.32 -18.11
CA SER A 80 21.44 4.98 -17.78
C SER A 80 22.33 6.18 -18.01
N ASP A 81 23.51 6.18 -17.39
CA ASP A 81 24.52 7.25 -17.46
C ASP A 81 23.99 8.64 -17.03
N PHE A 82 23.03 8.68 -16.10
CA PHE A 82 22.33 9.92 -15.72
C PHE A 82 23.25 11.02 -15.19
N LYS A 83 24.26 10.68 -14.37
CA LYS A 83 25.22 11.67 -13.82
C LYS A 83 26.01 12.43 -14.87
N SER A 84 26.18 11.82 -16.05
CA SER A 84 27.05 12.32 -17.11
C SER A 84 26.32 13.28 -18.05
N GLN A 85 25.03 13.55 -17.84
CA GLN A 85 24.20 14.33 -18.75
C GLN A 85 23.19 15.22 -18.04
N SER A 86 22.88 16.37 -18.64
CA SER A 86 21.64 17.10 -18.36
C SER A 86 20.54 16.52 -19.25
N ILE A 87 19.35 16.34 -18.70
CA ILE A 87 18.24 15.70 -19.43
C ILE A 87 17.23 16.73 -19.84
N THR A 88 16.90 16.78 -21.12
CA THR A 88 15.72 17.50 -21.60
C THR A 88 14.59 16.50 -21.83
N ILE A 89 13.59 16.57 -20.98
CA ILE A 89 12.33 15.85 -21.11
C ILE A 89 11.51 16.57 -22.18
N THR A 90 11.40 15.93 -23.34
CA THR A 90 10.55 16.33 -24.47
C THR A 90 9.78 15.12 -24.97
N ASP A 91 8.85 15.33 -25.90
CA ASP A 91 8.07 14.28 -26.57
C ASP A 91 8.89 13.40 -27.55
N SER A 92 10.22 13.48 -27.52
CA SER A 92 11.10 12.77 -28.47
C SER A 92 11.33 11.29 -28.15
N GLY A 93 10.62 10.69 -27.17
CA GLY A 93 10.84 9.28 -26.81
C GLY A 93 9.78 8.62 -25.91
N GLU A 94 9.98 7.30 -25.72
CA GLU A 94 9.18 6.28 -25.02
C GLU A 94 8.92 6.56 -23.52
N TRP A 95 8.26 7.67 -23.20
CA TRP A 95 7.73 7.88 -21.85
C TRP A 95 6.56 6.94 -21.60
N TYR A 96 6.62 6.20 -20.49
CA TYR A 96 5.46 5.46 -20.01
C TYR A 96 4.67 6.36 -19.07
N ALA A 97 3.34 6.45 -19.26
CA ALA A 97 2.54 7.48 -18.62
C ALA A 97 1.21 6.96 -18.05
N THR A 98 0.65 7.69 -17.07
CA THR A 98 -0.68 7.37 -16.52
C THR A 98 -1.85 7.84 -17.40
N VAL A 99 -1.54 8.39 -18.57
CA VAL A 99 -2.46 9.08 -19.48
C VAL A 99 -2.11 8.78 -20.93
N ASP A 100 -3.10 8.95 -21.81
CA ASP A 100 -2.96 8.71 -23.26
C ASP A 100 -2.45 9.94 -24.05
N TRP A 101 -2.20 11.07 -23.37
CA TRP A 101 -1.58 12.26 -23.98
C TRP A 101 -0.11 12.39 -23.59
N ASN A 102 0.63 13.19 -24.35
CA ASN A 102 2.07 13.37 -24.16
C ASN A 102 2.45 14.82 -23.82
N LEU A 103 3.74 15.09 -23.66
CA LEU A 103 4.24 16.39 -23.23
C LEU A 103 4.09 17.51 -24.27
N ASN A 104 3.78 17.20 -25.54
CA ASN A 104 3.39 18.21 -26.52
C ASN A 104 1.93 18.65 -26.38
N GLU A 105 1.14 17.86 -25.66
CA GLU A 105 -0.31 17.95 -25.61
C GLU A 105 -0.85 18.12 -24.17
N VAL A 106 -0.07 18.73 -23.27
CA VAL A 106 -0.48 18.90 -21.87
C VAL A 106 -1.75 19.75 -21.78
N PRO A 107 -2.83 19.26 -21.14
CA PRO A 107 -4.07 20.01 -21.05
C PRO A 107 -3.90 21.35 -20.33
N TYR A 108 -4.72 22.34 -20.70
CA TYR A 108 -4.78 23.61 -20.02
C TYR A 108 -5.00 23.44 -18.51
N GLY A 109 -4.29 24.24 -17.71
CA GLY A 109 -4.61 24.42 -16.30
C GLY A 109 -3.39 24.68 -15.42
N ASN A 110 -3.63 24.72 -14.11
CA ASN A 110 -2.57 24.85 -13.12
C ASN A 110 -2.06 23.48 -12.73
N TYR A 111 -0.75 23.37 -12.57
CA TYR A 111 -0.06 22.15 -12.18
C TYR A 111 1.01 22.48 -11.15
N ASN A 112 1.23 21.57 -10.21
CA ASN A 112 2.45 21.49 -9.42
C ASN A 112 3.35 20.43 -10.05
N VAL A 113 4.52 20.82 -10.54
CA VAL A 113 5.43 19.97 -11.32
C VAL A 113 6.64 19.60 -10.48
N GLN A 114 7.00 18.32 -10.49
CA GLN A 114 8.17 17.83 -9.75
C GLN A 114 8.84 16.69 -10.51
N VAL A 115 10.14 16.51 -10.31
CA VAL A 115 10.87 15.33 -10.78
C VAL A 115 11.48 14.55 -9.61
N LEU A 116 11.53 13.23 -9.77
CA LEU A 116 12.19 12.30 -8.86
C LEU A 116 13.07 11.34 -9.65
N TRP A 117 14.30 11.16 -9.19
CA TRP A 117 15.25 10.16 -9.62
C TRP A 117 15.23 9.00 -8.64
N ASP A 118 14.60 7.92 -9.06
CA ASP A 118 14.56 6.66 -8.33
C ASP A 118 15.78 5.84 -8.70
N GLN A 119 16.69 5.73 -7.74
CA GLN A 119 17.99 5.08 -7.88
C GLN A 119 18.19 4.01 -6.81
N ASP A 120 17.21 3.86 -5.94
CA ASP A 120 17.22 2.82 -4.93
C ASP A 120 16.85 1.48 -5.56
N THR A 121 17.52 0.44 -5.09
CA THR A 121 17.36 -0.93 -5.57
C THR A 121 17.15 -1.90 -4.41
N ASP A 122 17.04 -1.37 -3.19
CA ASP A 122 16.95 -2.15 -1.95
C ASP A 122 15.53 -2.14 -1.41
N GLU A 123 14.84 -1.00 -1.49
CA GLU A 123 13.42 -0.83 -1.26
C GLU A 123 12.65 -0.71 -2.58
N SER A 124 11.39 -1.10 -2.55
CA SER A 124 10.56 -1.28 -3.74
C SER A 124 9.82 -0.02 -4.20
N ARG A 125 9.70 0.99 -3.34
CA ARG A 125 8.85 2.17 -3.57
C ARG A 125 9.67 3.42 -3.86
N ILE A 126 9.11 4.30 -4.67
CA ILE A 126 9.78 5.55 -5.07
C ILE A 126 10.08 6.51 -3.90
N ASP A 127 9.42 6.33 -2.75
CA ASP A 127 9.70 7.08 -1.52
C ASP A 127 10.82 6.48 -0.67
N ALA A 128 11.60 5.55 -1.22
CA ALA A 128 12.79 4.97 -0.59
C ALA A 128 13.82 6.05 -0.19
N PRO A 129 14.41 5.95 1.02
CA PRO A 129 15.57 6.74 1.40
C PRO A 129 16.69 6.65 0.35
N GLY A 130 17.38 7.76 0.11
CA GLY A 130 18.44 7.81 -0.89
C GLY A 130 18.01 8.25 -2.28
N ASN A 131 16.71 8.14 -2.62
CA ASN A 131 16.18 8.71 -3.86
C ASN A 131 16.26 10.23 -3.88
N ILE A 132 16.42 10.80 -5.07
CA ILE A 132 16.74 12.22 -5.25
C ILE A 132 15.59 12.92 -5.93
N TYR A 133 15.25 14.13 -5.52
CA TYR A 133 14.10 14.85 -6.07
C TYR A 133 14.36 16.36 -6.17
N SER A 134 13.54 17.02 -6.99
CA SER A 134 13.52 18.47 -7.10
C SER A 134 12.52 19.09 -6.12
N GLU A 135 12.66 20.38 -5.84
CA GLU A 135 11.54 21.15 -5.30
C GLU A 135 10.36 21.15 -6.30
N PRO A 136 9.11 21.20 -5.82
CA PRO A 136 7.95 21.40 -6.70
C PRO A 136 7.92 22.82 -7.29
N GLN A 137 7.54 22.94 -8.55
CA GLN A 137 7.32 24.20 -9.24
C GLN A 137 5.87 24.29 -9.73
N GLN A 138 5.13 25.30 -9.27
CA GLN A 138 3.81 25.58 -9.81
C GLN A 138 3.90 26.26 -11.18
N VAL A 139 3.10 25.78 -12.14
CA VAL A 139 3.02 26.32 -13.50
C VAL A 139 1.56 26.42 -13.93
N LYS A 140 1.25 27.45 -14.73
CA LYS A 140 -0.03 27.56 -15.44
C LYS A 140 0.21 27.28 -16.91
N VAL A 141 -0.33 26.17 -17.41
CA VAL A 141 -0.23 25.75 -18.80
C VAL A 141 -1.38 26.40 -19.58
N PHE A 142 -1.06 27.48 -20.31
CA PHE A 142 -1.98 28.18 -21.23
C PHE A 142 -1.31 28.61 -22.56
N SER A 143 -0.04 28.25 -22.69
CA SER A 143 0.85 28.41 -23.84
C SER A 143 1.93 27.34 -23.70
N ALA A 144 2.81 27.20 -24.70
CA ALA A 144 4.02 26.41 -24.53
C ALA A 144 4.78 26.86 -23.26
N GLN A 145 5.29 25.89 -22.50
CA GLN A 145 6.05 26.11 -21.27
C GLN A 145 7.45 25.50 -21.43
N ASP A 146 8.46 26.24 -20.99
CA ASP A 146 9.83 25.75 -20.83
C ASP A 146 10.19 25.84 -19.35
N LEU A 147 10.37 24.69 -18.70
CA LEU A 147 10.65 24.58 -17.27
C LEU A 147 12.09 24.11 -17.06
N SER A 148 12.70 24.56 -15.96
CA SER A 148 14.01 24.09 -15.51
C SER A 148 13.89 23.62 -14.08
N LEU A 149 14.04 22.32 -13.85
CA LEU A 149 13.99 21.70 -12.53
C LEU A 149 15.38 21.22 -12.15
N THR A 150 15.70 21.30 -10.86
CA THR A 150 16.99 20.85 -10.32
C THR A 150 16.76 19.78 -9.27
N LEU A 151 17.31 18.59 -9.52
CA LEU A 151 17.44 17.55 -8.51
C LEU A 151 18.43 18.04 -7.45
N SER A 152 17.94 18.26 -6.23
CA SER A 152 18.71 18.95 -5.19
C SER A 152 18.52 18.39 -3.79
N LYS A 153 17.50 17.55 -3.58
CA LYS A 153 17.20 16.95 -2.29
C LYS A 153 17.27 15.44 -2.36
N GLN A 154 17.61 14.82 -1.25
CA GLN A 154 17.58 13.38 -1.07
C GLN A 154 16.53 13.00 -0.03
N ILE A 155 15.81 11.91 -0.26
CA ILE A 155 14.88 11.35 0.73
C ILE A 155 15.71 10.83 1.90
N ALA A 156 15.41 11.33 3.10
CA ALA A 156 16.13 10.98 4.31
C ALA A 156 15.71 9.60 4.84
N ASP A 157 16.60 8.98 5.62
CA ASP A 157 16.30 7.75 6.34
C ASP A 157 15.07 7.91 7.24
N ARG A 158 14.25 6.86 7.28
CA ARG A 158 13.09 6.78 8.17
C ARG A 158 13.58 6.67 9.63
N LYS A 159 12.93 7.41 10.54
CA LYS A 159 13.31 7.44 11.96
C LYS A 159 12.10 7.34 12.89
N VAL A 160 12.24 6.56 13.95
CA VAL A 160 11.31 6.60 15.09
C VAL A 160 11.59 7.84 15.94
N THR A 161 10.55 8.59 16.30
CA THR A 161 10.65 9.76 17.18
C THR A 161 11.19 9.34 18.54
N ALA A 162 12.23 10.03 19.03
CA ALA A 162 12.81 9.73 20.32
C ALA A 162 11.80 9.92 21.46
N HIS A 163 11.49 8.84 22.17
CA HIS A 163 10.60 8.85 23.33
C HIS A 163 11.02 7.76 24.34
N LYS A 164 10.76 7.96 25.64
CA LYS A 164 11.16 7.01 26.70
C LYS A 164 10.53 5.62 26.55
N LEU A 165 9.33 5.56 25.97
CA LEU A 165 8.57 4.33 25.72
C LEU A 165 8.75 3.76 24.30
N SER A 166 9.49 4.44 23.43
CA SER A 166 9.71 3.95 22.05
C SER A 166 11.07 3.29 21.92
N LYS A 167 11.14 2.19 21.17
CA LYS A 167 12.40 1.57 20.73
C LYS A 167 12.34 1.26 19.24
N GLU A 168 13.50 1.21 18.61
CA GLU A 168 13.67 0.73 17.25
C GLU A 168 14.48 -0.56 17.27
N VAL A 169 14.11 -1.50 16.41
CA VAL A 169 14.71 -2.82 16.33
C VAL A 169 15.03 -3.10 14.86
N SER A 170 16.26 -3.54 14.60
CA SER A 170 16.71 -4.01 13.29
C SER A 170 17.54 -5.27 13.49
N MET A 171 17.17 -6.34 12.80
CA MET A 171 17.80 -7.65 12.92
C MET A 171 18.11 -8.18 11.53
N LYS A 172 19.34 -8.63 11.30
CA LYS A 172 19.67 -9.40 10.09
C LYS A 172 18.92 -10.73 10.14
N SER A 173 18.13 -11.03 9.11
CA SER A 173 17.47 -12.32 8.94
C SER A 173 18.40 -13.27 8.19
N GLU A 174 18.68 -14.44 8.75
CA GLU A 174 19.53 -15.42 8.06
C GLU A 174 18.77 -16.12 6.95
N LEU A 175 17.48 -16.43 7.17
CA LEU A 175 16.59 -17.01 6.16
C LEU A 175 16.43 -16.12 4.92
N LEU A 176 16.13 -14.83 5.12
CA LEU A 176 15.99 -13.90 4.00
C LEU A 176 17.33 -13.59 3.35
N SER A 177 18.41 -13.49 4.14
CA SER A 177 19.74 -13.25 3.57
C SER A 177 20.21 -14.40 2.68
N ALA A 178 19.91 -15.64 3.08
CA ALA A 178 20.20 -16.83 2.29
C ALA A 178 19.38 -16.87 0.99
N PHE A 179 18.09 -16.53 1.05
CA PHE A 179 17.23 -16.48 -0.14
C PHE A 179 17.70 -15.43 -1.16
N TRP A 180 18.01 -14.22 -0.70
CA TRP A 180 18.37 -13.10 -1.56
C TRP A 180 19.86 -13.05 -1.92
N ASN A 181 20.68 -13.92 -1.33
CA ASN A 181 22.13 -13.91 -1.46
C ASN A 181 22.77 -12.52 -1.19
N LYS A 182 22.16 -11.76 -0.27
CA LYS A 182 22.65 -10.47 0.25
C LYS A 182 22.12 -10.26 1.67
N PRO A 183 22.77 -9.45 2.52
CA PRO A 183 22.24 -9.16 3.84
C PRO A 183 20.84 -8.53 3.77
N MET A 184 19.88 -9.17 4.42
CA MET A 184 18.50 -8.69 4.55
C MET A 184 18.17 -8.45 6.02
N TYR A 185 17.43 -7.37 6.30
CA TYR A 185 17.11 -6.94 7.66
C TYR A 185 15.61 -6.83 7.85
N LEU A 186 15.13 -7.36 8.99
CA LEU A 186 13.78 -7.16 9.48
C LEU A 186 13.79 -6.02 10.50
N LYS A 187 12.84 -5.09 10.35
CA LYS A 187 12.72 -3.89 11.17
C LYS A 187 11.37 -3.83 11.89
N ALA A 188 11.38 -3.25 13.08
CA ALA A 188 10.17 -2.94 13.83
C ALA A 188 10.41 -1.75 14.76
N SER A 189 9.33 -1.12 15.20
CA SER A 189 9.36 -0.24 16.36
C SER A 189 8.53 -0.83 17.49
N ILE A 190 8.90 -0.49 18.71
CA ILE A 190 8.32 -1.04 19.93
C ILE A 190 7.75 0.11 20.75
N LEU A 191 6.49 0.01 21.13
CA LEU A 191 5.86 0.84 22.14
C LEU A 191 5.74 0.05 23.43
N LEU A 192 6.50 0.47 24.45
CA LEU A 192 6.49 -0.10 25.78
C LEU A 192 5.26 0.39 26.57
N PRO A 193 4.68 -0.45 27.45
CA PRO A 193 3.60 -0.03 28.33
C PRO A 193 4.06 1.04 29.33
N HIS A 194 3.09 1.75 29.92
CA HIS A 194 3.39 2.65 31.02
C HIS A 194 4.01 1.90 32.19
N GLY A 195 5.06 2.46 32.79
CA GLY A 195 5.73 1.82 33.91
C GLY A 195 6.52 0.55 33.55
N TYR A 196 6.88 0.35 32.27
CA TYR A 196 7.69 -0.79 31.83
C TYR A 196 8.87 -1.06 32.77
N ASP A 197 8.89 -2.26 33.29
CA ASP A 197 9.87 -2.83 34.22
C ASP A 197 10.48 -4.09 33.59
N ASN A 198 11.79 -4.05 33.37
CA ASN A 198 12.55 -5.13 32.73
C ASN A 198 12.66 -6.40 33.58
N SER A 199 12.22 -6.37 34.84
CA SER A 199 12.14 -7.56 35.70
C SER A 199 10.87 -8.40 35.47
N LYS A 200 9.86 -7.83 34.80
CA LYS A 200 8.57 -8.51 34.50
C LYS A 200 8.54 -9.02 33.06
N ALA A 201 7.63 -9.95 32.79
CA ALA A 201 7.31 -10.41 31.44
C ALA A 201 5.97 -9.82 30.98
N TYR A 202 5.83 -9.52 29.69
CA TYR A 202 4.66 -8.86 29.11
C TYR A 202 4.06 -9.66 27.94
N PRO A 203 2.73 -9.68 27.81
CA PRO A 203 2.07 -10.01 26.55
C PRO A 203 2.50 -9.06 25.43
N ILE A 204 2.46 -9.56 24.19
CA ILE A 204 2.89 -8.81 23.01
C ILE A 204 1.79 -8.79 21.95
N ARG A 205 1.51 -7.59 21.46
CA ARG A 205 0.69 -7.32 20.29
C ARG A 205 1.59 -7.00 19.11
N TYR A 206 1.54 -7.82 18.06
CA TYR A 206 2.16 -7.56 16.77
C TYR A 206 1.15 -6.85 15.86
N ASN A 207 1.32 -5.55 15.69
CA ASN A 207 0.51 -4.78 14.75
C ASN A 207 1.16 -4.80 13.36
N VAL A 208 0.35 -5.04 12.35
CA VAL A 208 0.70 -4.95 10.92
C VAL A 208 0.01 -3.72 10.31
N ALA A 209 0.74 -2.99 9.46
CA ALA A 209 0.18 -1.80 8.82
C ALA A 209 -0.75 -2.16 7.66
N GLY A 210 -1.59 -1.21 7.24
CA GLY A 210 -2.11 -1.21 5.88
C GLY A 210 -0.98 -1.00 4.86
N TYR A 211 -1.27 -1.25 3.59
CA TYR A 211 -0.27 -1.25 2.51
C TYR A 211 0.61 0.00 2.49
N GLY A 212 1.93 -0.17 2.41
CA GLY A 212 2.90 0.93 2.38
C GLY A 212 3.21 1.54 3.75
N GLY A 213 2.56 1.08 4.82
CA GLY A 213 2.90 1.49 6.17
C GLY A 213 4.24 0.90 6.62
N ARG A 214 5.03 1.70 7.34
CA ARG A 214 6.35 1.30 7.85
C ARG A 214 6.33 1.23 9.37
N TYR A 215 7.38 0.66 9.96
CA TYR A 215 7.56 0.58 11.41
C TYR A 215 7.55 1.97 12.09
N THR A 216 7.85 3.05 11.36
CA THR A 216 7.80 4.43 11.87
C THR A 216 6.41 4.96 12.15
N ARG A 217 5.33 4.23 11.81
CA ARG A 217 3.95 4.64 12.12
C ARG A 217 3.66 4.78 13.61
N ILE A 218 4.49 4.21 14.48
CA ILE A 218 4.49 4.49 15.92
C ILE A 218 4.52 5.99 16.22
N ASN A 219 5.16 6.80 15.37
CA ASN A 219 5.26 8.25 15.53
C ASN A 219 3.88 8.91 15.54
N ASN A 220 2.88 8.35 14.83
CA ASN A 220 1.51 8.86 14.85
C ASN A 220 0.87 8.70 16.24
N LEU A 221 1.16 7.58 16.94
CA LEU A 221 0.67 7.36 18.30
C LEU A 221 1.42 8.23 19.30
N LEU A 222 2.75 8.30 19.21
CA LEU A 222 3.58 9.15 20.07
C LEU A 222 3.21 10.62 19.96
N GLY A 223 2.85 11.07 18.75
CA GLY A 223 2.39 12.42 18.46
C GLY A 223 0.92 12.68 18.80
N SER A 224 0.15 11.67 19.21
CA SER A 224 -1.28 11.81 19.53
C SER A 224 -1.50 12.08 21.03
N PRO A 225 -1.91 13.29 21.44
CA PRO A 225 -2.15 13.59 22.85
C PRO A 225 -3.27 12.73 23.45
N ASN A 226 -4.30 12.41 22.67
CA ASN A 226 -5.43 11.59 23.12
C ASN A 226 -4.99 10.15 23.41
N PHE A 227 -4.16 9.56 22.55
CA PHE A 227 -3.66 8.20 22.78
C PHE A 227 -2.65 8.18 23.92
N MET A 228 -1.66 9.08 23.92
CA MET A 228 -0.59 9.08 24.92
C MET A 228 -1.06 9.49 26.32
N SER A 229 -2.10 10.32 26.45
CA SER A 229 -2.69 10.62 27.76
C SER A 229 -3.35 9.39 28.38
N TRP A 230 -4.03 8.56 27.59
CA TRP A 230 -4.54 7.26 28.05
C TRP A 230 -3.41 6.24 28.27
N TRP A 231 -2.48 6.11 27.31
CA TRP A 231 -1.38 5.14 27.37
C TRP A 231 -0.49 5.33 28.58
N ASN A 232 -0.40 6.54 29.14
CA ASN A 232 0.36 6.86 30.34
C ASN A 232 -0.41 6.68 31.66
N THR A 233 -1.51 5.94 31.68
CA THR A 233 -2.31 5.67 32.89
C THR A 233 -2.38 4.19 33.19
N GLU A 234 -2.73 3.84 34.43
CA GLU A 234 -2.99 2.45 34.84
C GLU A 234 -4.22 1.82 34.12
N ALA A 235 -5.03 2.63 33.44
CA ALA A 235 -6.14 2.15 32.62
C ALA A 235 -5.69 1.62 31.24
N ALA A 236 -4.44 1.85 30.84
CA ALA A 236 -3.87 1.24 29.65
C ALA A 236 -3.33 -0.16 29.98
N PRO A 237 -3.49 -1.17 29.10
CA PRO A 237 -2.95 -2.50 29.34
C PRO A 237 -1.42 -2.54 29.41
N ASP A 238 -0.89 -3.39 30.31
CA ASP A 238 0.53 -3.76 30.36
C ASP A 238 0.90 -4.69 29.19
N ILE A 239 0.82 -4.17 27.97
CA ILE A 239 1.07 -4.90 26.72
C ILE A 239 2.13 -4.15 25.91
N ILE A 240 3.14 -4.86 25.43
CA ILE A 240 4.07 -4.30 24.45
C ILE A 240 3.42 -4.34 23.07
N THR A 241 3.45 -3.21 22.35
CA THR A 241 3.02 -3.17 20.95
C THR A 241 4.23 -3.11 20.02
N VAL A 242 4.32 -4.07 19.10
CA VAL A 242 5.34 -4.17 18.06
C VAL A 242 4.72 -3.73 16.74
N PHE A 243 5.31 -2.72 16.09
CA PHE A 243 4.90 -2.29 14.76
C PHE A 243 5.86 -2.89 13.73
N LEU A 244 5.42 -3.97 13.08
CA LEU A 244 6.20 -4.65 12.04
C LEU A 244 6.38 -3.76 10.81
N ASP A 245 7.54 -3.86 10.16
CA ASP A 245 7.78 -3.25 8.84
C ASP A 245 7.23 -4.14 7.72
N GLY A 246 6.55 -3.51 6.76
CA GLY A 246 6.00 -4.15 5.57
C GLY A 246 7.02 -4.40 4.48
N GLU A 247 8.07 -3.58 4.40
CA GLU A 247 8.94 -3.47 3.23
C GLU A 247 9.53 -4.81 2.75
N GLY A 248 9.45 -5.03 1.45
CA GLY A 248 10.07 -6.14 0.74
C GLY A 248 10.40 -5.78 -0.71
N PRO A 249 11.16 -6.62 -1.43
CA PRO A 249 11.75 -6.22 -2.72
C PRO A 249 10.77 -5.95 -3.88
N PHE A 250 9.51 -6.39 -3.75
CA PHE A 250 8.46 -6.17 -4.76
C PHE A 250 7.27 -5.37 -4.22
N GLY A 251 7.42 -4.72 -3.06
CA GLY A 251 6.33 -4.13 -2.29
C GLY A 251 6.26 -4.76 -0.90
N ASP A 252 5.19 -4.48 -0.17
CA ASP A 252 5.03 -5.08 1.15
C ASP A 252 5.03 -6.62 1.05
N SER A 253 5.75 -7.30 1.94
CA SER A 253 5.92 -8.76 1.90
C SER A 253 4.71 -9.55 2.37
N TYR A 254 3.72 -8.87 2.96
CA TYR A 254 2.58 -9.45 3.67
C TYR A 254 3.00 -10.39 4.82
N GLN A 255 4.28 -10.36 5.23
CA GLN A 255 4.83 -11.25 6.24
C GLN A 255 4.52 -12.74 5.99
N MET A 256 4.51 -13.13 4.71
CA MET A 256 4.17 -14.49 4.27
C MET A 256 5.23 -15.01 3.30
N ASP A 257 5.38 -16.34 3.24
CA ASP A 257 6.34 -16.97 2.35
C ASP A 257 5.86 -16.91 0.88
N SER A 258 6.77 -16.55 -0.02
CA SER A 258 6.50 -16.60 -1.46
C SER A 258 7.72 -16.99 -2.29
N ASP A 259 7.45 -17.49 -3.49
CA ASP A 259 8.47 -17.88 -4.47
C ASP A 259 9.30 -16.67 -4.97
N ASN A 260 8.76 -15.45 -4.84
CA ASN A 260 9.40 -14.23 -5.34
C ASN A 260 10.10 -13.43 -4.23
N SER A 261 9.46 -13.32 -3.06
CA SER A 261 9.95 -12.49 -1.95
C SER A 261 10.78 -13.27 -0.95
N GLY A 262 10.63 -14.60 -0.91
CA GLY A 262 11.31 -15.48 0.02
C GLY A 262 10.50 -15.78 1.29
N PRO A 263 11.12 -16.44 2.28
CA PRO A 263 10.43 -17.01 3.43
C PRO A 263 10.15 -15.96 4.53
N TYR A 264 9.38 -14.91 4.22
CA TYR A 264 9.09 -13.83 5.17
C TYR A 264 8.23 -14.25 6.37
N GLY A 265 7.31 -15.20 6.19
CA GLY A 265 6.50 -15.73 7.28
C GLY A 265 7.36 -16.57 8.23
N GLU A 266 8.17 -17.46 7.68
CA GLU A 266 9.13 -18.25 8.46
C GLU A 266 10.17 -17.37 9.17
N ALA A 267 10.72 -16.34 8.51
CA ALA A 267 11.64 -15.40 9.13
C ALA A 267 10.99 -14.61 10.27
N LEU A 268 9.72 -14.20 10.12
CA LEU A 268 8.97 -13.57 11.21
C LEU A 268 8.84 -14.52 12.41
N ILE A 269 8.36 -15.74 12.18
CA ILE A 269 7.98 -16.68 13.23
C ILE A 269 9.20 -17.29 13.93
N LYS A 270 10.24 -17.65 13.17
CA LYS A 270 11.40 -18.41 13.69
C LYS A 270 12.59 -17.54 14.08
N GLU A 271 12.70 -16.33 13.53
CA GLU A 271 13.82 -15.43 13.83
C GLU A 271 13.34 -14.18 14.56
N PHE A 272 12.43 -13.40 13.97
CA PHE A 272 12.20 -12.04 14.42
C PHE A 272 11.35 -11.92 15.69
N ILE A 273 10.29 -12.72 15.81
CA ILE A 273 9.49 -12.82 17.04
C ILE A 273 10.40 -13.22 18.21
N PRO A 274 11.12 -14.37 18.19
CA PRO A 274 12.02 -14.76 19.27
C PRO A 274 13.06 -13.69 19.62
N TYR A 275 13.62 -13.03 18.61
CA TYR A 275 14.57 -11.94 18.83
C TYR A 275 13.95 -10.79 19.62
N ILE A 276 12.79 -10.27 19.20
CA ILE A 276 12.09 -9.20 19.89
C ILE A 276 11.73 -9.60 21.32
N GLU A 277 11.17 -10.79 21.52
CA GLU A 277 10.72 -11.24 22.85
C GLU A 277 11.88 -11.36 23.83
N SER A 278 13.05 -11.82 23.36
CA SER A 278 14.28 -11.87 24.17
C SER A 278 14.75 -10.49 24.65
N GLN A 279 14.56 -9.45 23.83
CA GLN A 279 15.03 -8.08 24.12
C GLN A 279 14.07 -7.33 25.05
N PHE A 280 12.76 -7.59 24.95
CA PHE A 280 11.72 -6.80 25.62
C PHE A 280 10.87 -7.60 26.61
N ARG A 281 11.36 -8.76 27.05
CA ARG A 281 10.71 -9.59 28.07
C ARG A 281 9.32 -10.06 27.63
N GLY A 282 9.21 -10.54 26.40
CA GLY A 282 8.07 -11.35 25.99
C GLY A 282 7.97 -12.62 26.85
N THR A 283 6.80 -13.25 26.89
CA THR A 283 6.64 -14.48 27.69
C THR A 283 7.15 -15.74 26.98
N ASP A 284 7.58 -15.63 25.73
CA ASP A 284 7.94 -16.74 24.85
C ASP A 284 6.81 -17.76 24.59
N THR A 285 5.56 -17.42 24.94
CA THR A 285 4.41 -18.33 24.78
C THR A 285 3.33 -17.78 23.84
N ALA A 286 2.76 -18.66 23.03
CA ALA A 286 1.68 -18.33 22.11
C ALA A 286 0.46 -17.73 22.83
N THR A 287 0.17 -18.17 24.06
CA THR A 287 -0.99 -17.75 24.86
C THR A 287 -1.01 -16.25 25.17
N THR A 288 0.10 -15.53 24.97
CA THR A 288 0.18 -14.08 25.19
C THR A 288 0.63 -13.29 23.97
N ARG A 289 0.69 -13.93 22.79
CA ARG A 289 0.94 -13.27 21.51
C ARG A 289 -0.35 -13.00 20.78
N PHE A 290 -0.50 -11.78 20.28
CA PHE A 290 -1.65 -11.35 19.50
C PHE A 290 -1.17 -10.66 18.24
N VAL A 291 -1.97 -10.74 17.18
CA VAL A 291 -1.69 -10.06 15.91
C VAL A 291 -2.90 -9.28 15.45
N ASP A 292 -2.70 -8.13 14.87
CA ASP A 292 -3.80 -7.31 14.37
C ASP A 292 -3.35 -6.39 13.24
N GLY A 293 -4.32 -5.83 12.55
CA GLY A 293 -4.08 -4.76 11.61
C GLY A 293 -5.36 -4.41 10.87
N CYS A 294 -5.24 -3.40 10.01
CA CYS A 294 -6.31 -3.03 9.10
C CYS A 294 -5.84 -3.03 7.65
N SER A 295 -6.76 -3.24 6.69
CA SER A 295 -6.43 -3.32 5.26
C SER A 295 -5.52 -4.54 5.00
N THR A 296 -4.38 -4.36 4.34
CA THR A 296 -3.30 -5.35 4.28
C THR A 296 -2.97 -5.95 5.64
N GLY A 297 -2.89 -5.15 6.71
CA GLY A 297 -2.64 -5.68 8.05
C GLY A 297 -3.78 -6.56 8.59
N GLY A 298 -5.01 -6.32 8.14
CA GLY A 298 -6.15 -7.19 8.39
C GLY A 298 -5.98 -8.54 7.69
N TRP A 299 -5.54 -8.53 6.42
CA TRP A 299 -5.25 -9.77 5.68
C TRP A 299 -4.11 -10.54 6.34
N VAL A 300 -2.99 -9.88 6.65
CA VAL A 300 -1.82 -10.51 7.26
C VAL A 300 -2.13 -11.09 8.63
N SER A 301 -2.82 -10.34 9.49
CA SER A 301 -3.17 -10.82 10.83
C SER A 301 -4.04 -12.07 10.79
N LEU A 302 -5.00 -12.14 9.85
CA LEU A 302 -5.81 -13.35 9.65
C LEU A 302 -4.99 -14.47 9.01
N GLY A 303 -4.19 -14.19 7.99
CA GLY A 303 -3.32 -15.16 7.33
C GLY A 303 -2.37 -15.82 8.32
N LEU A 304 -1.64 -15.03 9.10
CA LEU A 304 -0.74 -15.54 10.14
C LEU A 304 -1.47 -16.43 11.16
N GLN A 305 -2.71 -16.09 11.54
CA GLN A 305 -3.51 -16.92 12.43
C GLN A 305 -3.96 -18.25 11.80
N LEU A 306 -4.17 -18.30 10.47
CA LEU A 306 -4.56 -19.52 9.75
C LEU A 306 -3.36 -20.43 9.41
N TYR A 307 -2.24 -19.85 8.96
CA TYR A 307 -1.05 -20.60 8.53
C TYR A 307 -0.11 -20.93 9.69
N TYR A 308 -0.11 -20.13 10.76
CA TYR A 308 0.69 -20.37 11.98
C TYR A 308 -0.21 -20.37 13.23
N PRO A 309 -1.23 -21.26 13.30
CA PRO A 309 -2.28 -21.20 14.31
C PRO A 309 -1.80 -21.43 15.75
N ASP A 310 -0.61 -22.01 15.89
CA ASP A 310 0.05 -22.30 17.17
C ASP A 310 0.94 -21.13 17.65
N THR A 311 1.16 -20.09 16.84
CA THR A 311 2.02 -18.95 17.22
C THR A 311 1.26 -17.87 17.99
N PHE A 312 0.01 -17.62 17.62
CA PHE A 312 -0.80 -16.53 18.17
C PHE A 312 -2.03 -17.06 18.93
N ASN A 313 -2.37 -16.37 20.01
CA ASN A 313 -3.59 -16.61 20.80
C ASN A 313 -4.76 -15.73 20.37
N GLY A 314 -4.62 -14.92 19.33
CA GLY A 314 -5.74 -14.21 18.74
C GLY A 314 -5.33 -13.27 17.63
N CYS A 315 -6.19 -13.15 16.62
CA CYS A 315 -6.11 -12.15 15.59
C CYS A 315 -7.30 -11.19 15.63
N TYR A 316 -7.02 -9.91 15.41
CA TYR A 316 -8.03 -8.85 15.28
C TYR A 316 -7.87 -8.21 13.89
N SER A 317 -8.63 -8.73 12.93
CA SER A 317 -8.53 -8.38 11.51
C SER A 317 -9.60 -7.35 11.16
N TYR A 318 -9.19 -6.18 10.66
CA TYR A 318 -10.13 -5.13 10.25
C TYR A 318 -10.02 -4.89 8.76
N SER A 319 -11.16 -4.88 8.05
CA SER A 319 -11.24 -4.68 6.61
C SER A 319 -10.11 -5.38 5.84
N PRO A 320 -9.89 -6.70 6.02
CA PRO A 320 -8.79 -7.38 5.36
C PRO A 320 -8.87 -7.20 3.84
N ASP A 321 -7.71 -7.15 3.16
CA ASP A 321 -7.64 -7.36 1.70
C ASP A 321 -8.37 -8.66 1.32
N ALA A 322 -8.59 -8.93 0.03
CA ALA A 322 -9.42 -10.06 -0.39
C ALA A 322 -8.85 -11.40 0.14
N ILE A 323 -9.58 -12.01 1.08
CA ILE A 323 -9.18 -13.23 1.79
C ILE A 323 -9.58 -14.52 1.04
N GLU A 324 -10.39 -14.39 0.00
CA GLU A 324 -10.72 -15.46 -0.93
C GLU A 324 -10.85 -14.87 -2.33
N PHE A 325 -10.65 -15.68 -3.37
CA PHE A 325 -10.41 -15.16 -4.73
C PHE A 325 -11.53 -15.43 -5.74
N GLU A 326 -12.69 -15.93 -5.27
CA GLU A 326 -13.92 -15.80 -6.07
C GLU A 326 -14.45 -14.36 -6.05
N ASN A 327 -14.04 -13.55 -5.06
CA ASN A 327 -14.32 -12.12 -4.94
C ASN A 327 -13.01 -11.37 -4.61
N TYR A 328 -12.00 -11.52 -5.46
CA TYR A 328 -10.80 -10.68 -5.41
C TYR A 328 -11.18 -9.26 -5.83
N GLN A 329 -11.69 -8.50 -4.85
CA GLN A 329 -12.53 -7.33 -5.07
C GLN A 329 -13.80 -7.72 -5.86
N LEU A 330 -13.98 -7.18 -7.06
CA LEU A 330 -15.08 -7.55 -7.95
C LEU A 330 -14.69 -8.61 -8.99
N ILE A 331 -13.52 -9.24 -8.88
CA ILE A 331 -13.02 -10.20 -9.86
C ILE A 331 -13.13 -11.61 -9.28
N ASN A 332 -13.78 -12.51 -10.02
CA ASN A 332 -13.63 -13.94 -9.78
C ASN A 332 -12.47 -14.46 -10.62
N ILE A 333 -11.28 -14.58 -10.02
CA ILE A 333 -10.05 -14.88 -10.79
C ILE A 333 -10.13 -16.26 -11.45
N TYR A 334 -10.91 -17.18 -10.86
CA TYR A 334 -11.10 -18.52 -11.38
C TYR A 334 -12.04 -18.55 -12.60
N LYS A 335 -13.07 -17.70 -12.64
CA LYS A 335 -14.10 -17.72 -13.70
C LYS A 335 -13.94 -16.65 -14.76
N ASP A 336 -13.63 -15.42 -14.37
CA ASP A 336 -13.70 -14.26 -15.26
C ASP A 336 -12.60 -14.29 -16.32
N ALA A 337 -12.91 -13.86 -17.55
CA ALA A 337 -11.91 -13.79 -18.62
C ALA A 337 -10.99 -12.56 -18.49
N ASN A 338 -11.48 -11.50 -17.84
CA ASN A 338 -10.83 -10.20 -17.81
C ASN A 338 -10.98 -9.51 -16.44
N ALA A 339 -9.91 -8.86 -15.97
CA ALA A 339 -9.84 -8.12 -14.71
C ALA A 339 -10.35 -6.67 -14.83
N TYR A 340 -10.34 -6.09 -16.03
CA TYR A 340 -10.72 -4.69 -16.29
C TYR A 340 -12.17 -4.54 -16.72
N GLU A 341 -12.74 -5.55 -17.37
CA GLU A 341 -14.13 -5.56 -17.83
C GLU A 341 -14.88 -6.77 -17.27
N ASN A 342 -16.18 -6.62 -17.06
CA ASN A 342 -17.04 -7.73 -16.65
C ASN A 342 -17.61 -8.51 -17.85
N GLU A 343 -18.36 -9.58 -17.59
CA GLU A 343 -18.96 -10.44 -18.63
C GLU A 343 -19.95 -9.72 -19.56
N PHE A 344 -20.35 -8.49 -19.21
CA PHE A 344 -21.23 -7.64 -20.00
C PHE A 344 -20.46 -6.53 -20.76
N GLY A 345 -19.14 -6.48 -20.64
CA GLY A 345 -18.29 -5.45 -21.26
C GLY A 345 -18.26 -4.11 -20.52
N TYR A 346 -18.69 -4.06 -19.26
CA TYR A 346 -18.58 -2.85 -18.45
C TYR A 346 -17.24 -2.78 -17.71
N PRO A 347 -16.59 -1.60 -17.62
CA PRO A 347 -15.39 -1.43 -16.81
C PRO A 347 -15.64 -1.78 -15.34
N ARG A 348 -14.77 -2.60 -14.75
CA ARG A 348 -14.83 -2.96 -13.34
C ARG A 348 -14.26 -1.82 -12.48
N PRO A 349 -14.99 -1.36 -11.46
CA PRO A 349 -14.43 -0.46 -10.47
C PRO A 349 -13.54 -1.23 -9.48
N VAL A 350 -12.49 -0.55 -9.02
CA VAL A 350 -11.61 -1.00 -7.93
C VAL A 350 -11.93 -0.25 -6.64
N MET A 351 -12.57 0.92 -6.74
CA MET A 351 -12.91 1.76 -5.61
C MET A 351 -14.31 2.39 -5.75
N ARG A 352 -14.99 2.57 -4.62
CA ARG A 352 -16.27 3.31 -4.48
C ARG A 352 -16.30 4.22 -3.26
N GLY A 353 -17.25 5.15 -3.24
CA GLY A 353 -17.65 5.89 -2.05
C GLY A 353 -18.53 5.04 -1.12
N THR A 354 -18.73 5.52 0.12
CA THR A 354 -19.60 4.85 1.09
C THR A 354 -21.09 4.94 0.75
N ASP A 355 -21.46 5.78 -0.22
CA ASP A 355 -22.78 5.85 -0.85
C ASP A 355 -22.95 4.83 -1.99
N GLY A 356 -21.86 4.17 -2.40
CA GLY A 356 -21.84 3.15 -3.44
C GLY A 356 -21.36 3.65 -4.81
N GLU A 357 -21.11 4.95 -4.97
CA GLU A 357 -20.73 5.54 -6.26
C GLU A 357 -19.32 5.04 -6.67
N PRO A 358 -19.16 4.42 -7.85
CA PRO A 358 -17.85 4.01 -8.35
C PRO A 358 -16.93 5.21 -8.56
N MET A 359 -15.72 5.15 -7.99
CA MET A 359 -14.77 6.25 -8.02
C MET A 359 -13.61 6.03 -8.99
N LEU A 360 -13.22 4.78 -9.19
CA LEU A 360 -12.04 4.44 -9.97
C LEU A 360 -12.15 3.06 -10.61
N THR A 361 -11.70 2.94 -11.86
CA THR A 361 -11.65 1.65 -12.57
C THR A 361 -10.37 0.87 -12.25
N MET A 362 -10.46 -0.46 -12.29
CA MET A 362 -9.31 -1.35 -12.12
C MET A 362 -8.19 -1.01 -13.12
N LYS A 363 -8.55 -0.80 -14.39
CA LYS A 363 -7.59 -0.44 -15.45
C LYS A 363 -6.81 0.83 -15.14
N ALA A 364 -7.50 1.90 -14.72
CA ALA A 364 -6.84 3.16 -14.38
C ALA A 364 -5.91 3.00 -13.18
N PHE A 365 -6.31 2.18 -12.20
CA PHE A 365 -5.48 1.88 -11.04
C PHE A 365 -4.20 1.11 -11.40
N VAL A 366 -4.34 0.02 -12.15
CA VAL A 366 -3.19 -0.77 -12.61
C VAL A 366 -2.28 0.05 -13.52
N GLN A 367 -2.82 0.98 -14.33
CA GLN A 367 -1.99 1.86 -15.15
C GLN A 367 -1.06 2.76 -14.32
N TYR A 368 -1.49 3.21 -13.13
CA TYR A 368 -0.60 3.93 -12.21
C TYR A 368 0.54 3.03 -11.73
N GLU A 369 0.23 1.80 -11.32
CA GLU A 369 1.28 0.86 -10.91
C GLU A 369 2.22 0.49 -12.06
N ASN A 370 1.72 0.32 -13.29
CA ASN A 370 2.54 0.06 -14.46
C ASN A 370 3.60 1.15 -14.66
N VAL A 371 3.25 2.42 -14.43
CA VAL A 371 4.18 3.56 -14.56
C VAL A 371 5.23 3.57 -13.46
N LEU A 372 4.88 3.15 -12.25
CA LEU A 372 5.80 3.08 -11.12
C LEU A 372 6.83 1.95 -11.31
N GLY A 373 6.48 0.84 -11.96
CA GLY A 373 7.39 -0.27 -12.19
C GLY A 373 8.50 0.03 -13.20
N ALA A 374 9.74 -0.31 -12.87
CA ALA A 374 10.87 -0.22 -13.80
C ALA A 374 10.69 -1.15 -15.02
N SER A 375 9.84 -2.18 -14.93
CA SER A 375 9.45 -3.02 -16.07
C SER A 375 8.38 -2.40 -16.98
N ASN A 376 7.88 -1.21 -16.66
CA ASN A 376 6.67 -0.61 -17.24
C ASN A 376 5.41 -1.49 -17.06
N THR A 377 5.42 -2.32 -16.01
CA THR A 377 4.28 -3.15 -15.59
C THR A 377 4.20 -3.13 -14.07
N TYR A 378 3.05 -3.47 -13.52
CA TYR A 378 2.85 -3.54 -12.08
C TYR A 378 3.72 -4.62 -11.39
N LEU A 379 4.46 -5.47 -12.12
CA LEU A 379 5.19 -6.62 -11.57
C LEU A 379 6.35 -6.25 -10.62
N ASN A 380 6.84 -5.01 -10.69
CA ASN A 380 7.90 -4.50 -9.82
C ASN A 380 7.69 -3.01 -9.49
N SER A 381 6.43 -2.61 -9.30
CA SER A 381 6.05 -1.22 -9.01
C SER A 381 6.22 -0.82 -7.54
N GLY A 382 6.35 -1.81 -6.64
CA GLY A 382 6.22 -1.60 -5.20
C GLY A 382 4.79 -1.23 -4.75
N GLY A 383 3.82 -1.26 -5.67
CA GLY A 383 2.39 -1.05 -5.43
C GLY A 383 1.66 -2.30 -4.96
N GLN A 384 0.37 -2.17 -4.66
CA GLN A 384 -0.40 -3.24 -4.02
C GLN A 384 -0.56 -4.45 -4.95
N PHE A 385 -0.81 -4.23 -6.25
CA PHE A 385 -0.87 -5.33 -7.21
C PHE A 385 0.51 -5.95 -7.48
N SER A 386 1.59 -5.18 -7.42
CA SER A 386 2.97 -5.73 -7.37
C SER A 386 3.14 -6.70 -6.21
N ALA A 387 2.79 -6.28 -5.00
CA ALA A 387 2.92 -7.10 -3.80
C ALA A 387 2.05 -8.35 -3.84
N HIS A 388 0.77 -8.22 -4.21
CA HIS A 388 -0.11 -9.38 -4.40
C HIS A 388 0.45 -10.35 -5.42
N THR A 389 0.97 -9.85 -6.54
CA THR A 389 1.51 -10.73 -7.59
C THR A 389 2.79 -11.41 -7.14
N ALA A 390 3.68 -10.70 -6.44
CA ALA A 390 4.89 -11.28 -5.86
C ALA A 390 4.59 -12.31 -4.74
N LEU A 391 3.54 -12.08 -3.97
CA LEU A 391 3.11 -13.00 -2.92
C LEU A 391 2.46 -14.25 -3.50
N TYR A 392 1.48 -14.08 -4.39
CA TYR A 392 0.59 -15.16 -4.78
C TYR A 392 1.06 -15.96 -6.01
N SER A 393 1.89 -15.37 -6.87
CA SER A 393 2.25 -15.96 -8.16
C SER A 393 3.55 -16.76 -8.10
N PRO A 394 3.74 -17.74 -9.01
CA PRO A 394 5.04 -18.36 -9.17
C PRO A 394 6.04 -17.37 -9.77
N LYS A 395 7.33 -17.67 -9.62
CA LYS A 395 8.40 -16.90 -10.25
C LYS A 395 8.41 -17.11 -11.77
N GLY A 396 8.56 -16.02 -12.51
CA GLY A 396 8.71 -16.01 -13.96
C GLY A 396 10.15 -16.23 -14.42
N ASP A 397 10.32 -16.60 -15.69
CA ASP A 397 11.63 -16.91 -16.27
C ASP A 397 12.55 -15.68 -16.37
N ASN A 398 11.96 -14.48 -16.38
CA ASN A 398 12.66 -13.19 -16.37
C ASN A 398 13.06 -12.72 -14.96
N GLY A 399 12.80 -13.52 -13.93
CA GLY A 399 13.08 -13.18 -12.53
C GLY A 399 12.01 -12.33 -11.85
N LEU A 400 11.01 -11.84 -12.58
CA LEU A 400 9.84 -11.15 -12.03
C LEU A 400 8.71 -12.15 -11.71
N PRO A 401 7.75 -11.80 -10.84
CA PRO A 401 6.54 -12.61 -10.64
C PRO A 401 5.76 -12.80 -11.95
N LYS A 402 5.14 -13.97 -12.15
CA LYS A 402 4.20 -14.14 -13.28
C LYS A 402 2.92 -13.32 -13.03
N PRO A 403 2.45 -12.49 -13.99
CA PRO A 403 1.22 -11.74 -13.82
C PRO A 403 -0.01 -12.66 -13.75
N LEU A 404 -0.95 -12.38 -12.84
CA LEU A 404 -2.28 -13.00 -12.87
C LEU A 404 -3.09 -12.57 -14.11
N TRP A 405 -2.87 -11.37 -14.60
CA TRP A 405 -3.50 -10.88 -15.82
C TRP A 405 -2.56 -9.99 -16.61
N ASP A 406 -2.77 -9.90 -17.92
CA ASP A 406 -1.97 -9.04 -18.76
C ASP A 406 -2.08 -7.55 -18.32
N PRO A 407 -0.96 -6.84 -18.08
CA PRO A 407 -0.98 -5.49 -17.54
C PRO A 407 -1.74 -4.44 -18.38
N ASN A 408 -1.91 -4.66 -19.69
CA ASN A 408 -2.52 -3.67 -20.59
C ASN A 408 -3.97 -4.02 -20.97
N THR A 409 -4.23 -5.31 -21.18
CA THR A 409 -5.52 -5.83 -21.66
C THR A 409 -6.40 -6.35 -20.54
N GLY A 410 -5.82 -6.77 -19.41
CA GLY A 410 -6.53 -7.35 -18.28
C GLY A 410 -6.95 -8.81 -18.48
N GLU A 411 -6.51 -9.47 -19.56
CA GLU A 411 -6.80 -10.89 -19.80
C GLU A 411 -6.21 -11.76 -18.69
N ILE A 412 -7.03 -12.59 -18.03
CA ILE A 412 -6.63 -13.38 -16.85
C ILE A 412 -5.96 -14.68 -17.28
N ASP A 413 -4.75 -14.94 -16.77
CA ASP A 413 -4.05 -16.22 -16.89
C ASP A 413 -4.63 -17.23 -15.88
N LYS A 414 -5.38 -18.21 -16.40
CA LYS A 414 -6.01 -19.25 -15.60
C LYS A 414 -5.03 -20.20 -14.92
N SER A 415 -3.82 -20.37 -15.46
CA SER A 415 -2.78 -21.19 -14.83
C SER A 415 -2.21 -20.50 -13.60
N VAL A 416 -2.05 -19.17 -13.65
CA VAL A 416 -1.61 -18.36 -12.50
C VAL A 416 -2.73 -18.28 -11.46
N ALA A 417 -3.99 -18.09 -11.89
CA ALA A 417 -5.14 -18.12 -10.99
C ALA A 417 -5.24 -19.45 -10.21
N GLU A 418 -5.00 -20.59 -10.87
CA GLU A 418 -4.96 -21.90 -10.19
C GLU A 418 -3.87 -21.95 -9.12
N TYR A 419 -2.68 -21.39 -9.41
CA TYR A 419 -1.57 -21.33 -8.46
C TYR A 419 -1.91 -20.50 -7.22
N TRP A 420 -2.69 -19.42 -7.38
CA TRP A 420 -3.09 -18.54 -6.28
C TRP A 420 -3.96 -19.24 -5.22
N LYS A 421 -4.61 -20.38 -5.52
CA LYS A 421 -5.47 -21.12 -4.56
C LYS A 421 -4.80 -21.43 -3.22
N LYS A 422 -3.47 -21.57 -3.17
CA LYS A 422 -2.74 -21.83 -1.92
C LYS A 422 -2.83 -20.68 -0.91
N TYR A 423 -3.17 -19.47 -1.37
CA TYR A 423 -3.35 -18.25 -0.58
C TYR A 423 -4.82 -17.83 -0.41
N ASP A 424 -5.76 -18.60 -0.97
CA ASP A 424 -7.19 -18.39 -0.72
C ASP A 424 -7.54 -18.98 0.65
N PHE A 425 -7.86 -18.12 1.62
CA PHE A 425 -8.07 -18.53 3.01
C PHE A 425 -9.30 -19.42 3.17
N LYS A 426 -10.34 -19.21 2.36
CA LYS A 426 -11.54 -20.05 2.36
C LYS A 426 -11.19 -21.46 1.90
N LEU A 427 -10.50 -21.59 0.76
CA LEU A 427 -10.09 -22.89 0.23
C LEU A 427 -9.09 -23.60 1.17
N TYR A 428 -8.11 -22.87 1.69
CA TYR A 428 -7.14 -23.39 2.65
C TYR A 428 -7.83 -23.88 3.94
N ALA A 429 -8.65 -23.05 4.56
CA ALA A 429 -9.33 -23.41 5.80
C ALA A 429 -10.30 -24.58 5.58
N LYS A 430 -11.04 -24.59 4.46
CA LYS A 430 -11.95 -25.69 4.11
C LYS A 430 -11.22 -27.03 3.95
N ALA A 431 -10.06 -27.01 3.29
CA ALA A 431 -9.26 -28.22 3.09
C ALA A 431 -8.68 -28.78 4.41
N ASN A 432 -8.41 -27.91 5.39
CA ASN A 432 -7.68 -28.26 6.61
C ASN A 432 -8.53 -28.20 7.89
N TRP A 433 -9.85 -27.97 7.78
CA TRP A 433 -10.68 -27.56 8.92
C TRP A 433 -10.67 -28.52 10.11
N ALA A 434 -10.63 -29.83 9.86
CA ALA A 434 -10.65 -30.83 10.94
C ALA A 434 -9.47 -30.68 11.90
N GLU A 435 -8.30 -30.27 11.41
CA GLU A 435 -7.13 -29.98 12.24
C GLU A 435 -7.06 -28.51 12.65
N LEU A 436 -7.41 -27.60 11.73
CA LEU A 436 -7.27 -26.17 11.91
C LEU A 436 -8.30 -25.60 12.89
N GLY A 437 -9.56 -26.00 12.76
CA GLY A 437 -10.68 -25.47 13.55
C GLY A 437 -10.45 -25.51 15.06
N PRO A 438 -10.00 -26.64 15.65
CA PRO A 438 -9.72 -26.70 17.09
C PRO A 438 -8.62 -25.72 17.53
N LYS A 439 -7.62 -25.47 16.68
CA LYS A 439 -6.53 -24.53 16.98
C LYS A 439 -6.96 -23.06 16.89
N LEU A 440 -8.08 -22.77 16.22
CA LEU A 440 -8.61 -21.43 16.02
C LEU A 440 -9.69 -21.02 17.03
N ALA A 441 -10.11 -21.94 17.91
CA ALA A 441 -11.19 -21.71 18.87
C ALA A 441 -10.98 -20.42 19.69
N GLY A 442 -11.92 -19.49 19.54
CA GLY A 442 -11.97 -18.21 20.21
C GLY A 442 -10.91 -17.21 19.76
N LYS A 443 -10.12 -17.50 18.72
CA LYS A 443 -8.96 -16.66 18.33
C LYS A 443 -9.27 -15.63 17.25
N ILE A 444 -10.38 -15.74 16.54
CA ILE A 444 -10.64 -14.90 15.36
C ILE A 444 -11.70 -13.84 15.67
N TYR A 445 -11.29 -12.58 15.53
CA TYR A 445 -12.17 -11.43 15.37
C TYR A 445 -11.93 -10.79 14.01
N ILE A 446 -13.00 -10.58 13.24
CA ILE A 446 -12.98 -9.85 11.97
C ILE A 446 -14.05 -8.76 12.02
N TRP A 447 -13.68 -7.54 11.65
CA TRP A 447 -14.62 -6.46 11.38
C TRP A 447 -14.55 -6.05 9.91
N MET A 448 -15.70 -5.77 9.29
CA MET A 448 -15.80 -5.29 7.92
C MET A 448 -16.91 -4.23 7.76
N GLY A 449 -16.60 -3.15 7.04
CA GLY A 449 -17.59 -2.18 6.61
C GLY A 449 -18.37 -2.68 5.39
N ASP A 450 -19.69 -2.55 5.38
CA ASP A 450 -20.51 -2.97 4.23
C ASP A 450 -20.30 -2.11 2.98
N MET A 451 -19.83 -0.89 3.19
CA MET A 451 -19.48 0.05 2.14
C MET A 451 -17.98 0.27 2.09
N ASP A 452 -17.21 -0.82 2.31
CA ASP A 452 -15.76 -0.84 2.10
C ASP A 452 -15.41 -0.24 0.74
N HIS A 453 -14.45 0.69 0.75
CA HIS A 453 -14.09 1.48 -0.43
C HIS A 453 -13.53 0.60 -1.54
N PHE A 454 -12.92 -0.55 -1.24
CA PHE A 454 -12.19 -1.40 -2.19
C PHE A 454 -12.93 -2.68 -2.58
N TYR A 455 -14.22 -2.78 -2.23
CA TYR A 455 -15.07 -3.95 -2.48
C TYR A 455 -14.59 -5.23 -1.77
N LEU A 456 -13.87 -5.10 -0.66
CA LEU A 456 -13.32 -6.23 0.09
C LEU A 456 -14.38 -7.01 0.89
N ASN A 457 -15.52 -6.37 1.15
CA ASN A 457 -16.62 -6.92 1.92
C ASN A 457 -17.23 -8.18 1.27
N GLY A 458 -17.18 -8.32 -0.06
CA GLY A 458 -17.67 -9.52 -0.75
C GLY A 458 -16.93 -10.79 -0.34
N ALA A 459 -15.60 -10.75 -0.40
CA ALA A 459 -14.73 -11.86 0.03
C ALA A 459 -14.96 -12.20 1.50
N THR A 460 -15.06 -11.20 2.38
CA THR A 460 -15.30 -11.42 3.81
C THR A 460 -16.66 -12.07 4.09
N ARG A 461 -17.71 -11.72 3.34
CA ARG A 461 -19.03 -12.36 3.49
C ARG A 461 -18.99 -13.84 3.11
N VAL A 462 -18.37 -14.17 1.97
CA VAL A 462 -18.25 -15.57 1.54
C VAL A 462 -17.40 -16.39 2.51
N PHE A 463 -16.34 -15.80 3.08
CA PHE A 463 -15.58 -16.44 4.14
C PHE A 463 -16.42 -16.62 5.42
N ALA A 464 -17.22 -15.63 5.80
CA ALA A 464 -18.12 -15.73 6.96
C ALA A 464 -19.14 -16.86 6.80
N ASP A 465 -19.80 -16.96 5.64
CA ASP A 465 -20.73 -18.05 5.32
C ASP A 465 -20.04 -19.42 5.43
N PHE A 466 -18.79 -19.52 4.94
CA PHE A 466 -17.99 -20.72 5.12
C PHE A 466 -17.75 -21.03 6.61
N MET A 467 -17.26 -20.06 7.39
CA MET A 467 -16.98 -20.24 8.82
C MET A 467 -18.23 -20.66 9.59
N GLU A 468 -19.39 -20.07 9.29
CA GLU A 468 -20.68 -20.48 9.84
C GLU A 468 -21.08 -21.90 9.40
N SER A 469 -20.75 -22.33 8.19
CA SER A 469 -21.09 -23.69 7.73
C SER A 469 -20.25 -24.80 8.37
N THR A 470 -19.14 -24.44 9.03
CA THR A 470 -18.19 -25.42 9.57
C THR A 470 -18.81 -26.33 10.64
N THR A 471 -18.37 -27.58 10.63
CA THR A 471 -18.70 -28.58 11.64
C THR A 471 -17.44 -29.38 11.99
N ASN A 472 -17.34 -29.85 13.23
CA ASN A 472 -16.19 -30.60 13.76
C ASN A 472 -14.83 -29.86 13.64
N PRO A 473 -14.62 -28.78 14.41
CA PRO A 473 -15.58 -28.11 15.30
C PRO A 473 -16.46 -27.10 14.55
N LYS A 474 -17.55 -26.67 15.18
CA LYS A 474 -18.26 -25.46 14.74
C LYS A 474 -17.36 -24.25 15.05
N SER A 475 -17.13 -23.38 14.07
CA SER A 475 -16.38 -22.14 14.31
C SER A 475 -17.12 -21.22 15.28
N ASP A 476 -16.35 -20.58 16.15
CA ASP A 476 -16.78 -19.52 17.07
C ASP A 476 -16.14 -18.16 16.71
N ALA A 477 -15.61 -18.03 15.49
CA ALA A 477 -15.07 -16.78 14.98
C ALA A 477 -16.14 -15.67 15.04
N LYS A 478 -15.74 -14.50 15.54
CA LYS A 478 -16.59 -13.31 15.56
C LYS A 478 -16.34 -12.51 14.29
N ILE A 479 -17.33 -12.46 13.40
CA ILE A 479 -17.23 -11.72 12.13
C ILE A 479 -18.36 -10.71 12.11
N GLU A 480 -18.02 -9.42 12.21
CA GLU A 480 -18.96 -8.33 12.38
C GLU A 480 -18.98 -7.44 11.12
N PHE A 481 -20.19 -7.11 10.67
CA PHE A 481 -20.42 -6.19 9.56
C PHE A 481 -21.12 -4.95 10.05
N SER A 482 -20.62 -3.77 9.69
CA SER A 482 -21.26 -2.50 10.02
C SER A 482 -21.86 -1.84 8.78
N PRO A 483 -23.17 -1.52 8.79
CA PRO A 483 -23.83 -0.90 7.65
C PRO A 483 -23.31 0.52 7.43
N MET A 484 -23.15 0.92 6.17
CA MET A 484 -22.68 2.26 5.75
C MET A 484 -21.26 2.65 6.19
N GLU A 485 -20.54 1.75 6.85
CA GLU A 485 -19.16 1.96 7.25
C GLU A 485 -18.18 1.66 6.11
N GLY A 486 -17.13 2.47 6.03
CA GLY A 486 -16.09 2.38 5.01
C GLY A 486 -14.87 1.59 5.46
N HIS A 487 -13.88 1.51 4.56
CA HIS A 487 -12.61 0.83 4.80
C HIS A 487 -11.94 1.30 6.11
N CYS A 488 -11.68 0.35 7.03
CA CYS A 488 -11.00 0.60 8.30
C CYS A 488 -11.65 1.60 9.28
N SER A 489 -12.90 2.04 9.05
CA SER A 489 -13.46 3.18 9.81
C SER A 489 -13.62 2.92 11.31
N GLN A 490 -13.77 1.67 11.74
CA GLN A 490 -13.86 1.29 13.16
C GLN A 490 -12.56 0.71 13.74
N TYR A 491 -11.46 0.71 13.00
CA TYR A 491 -10.18 0.27 13.55
C TYR A 491 -9.64 1.28 14.55
N SER A 492 -9.29 0.81 15.76
CA SER A 492 -8.70 1.64 16.81
C SER A 492 -7.64 0.85 17.57
N HIS A 493 -6.44 1.44 17.70
CA HIS A 493 -5.38 0.82 18.49
C HIS A 493 -5.81 0.58 19.94
N LYS A 494 -6.56 1.53 20.53
CA LYS A 494 -7.03 1.44 21.91
C LYS A 494 -8.03 0.30 22.09
N GLU A 495 -9.02 0.21 21.23
CA GLU A 495 -10.06 -0.84 21.34
C GLU A 495 -9.47 -2.24 21.16
N VAL A 496 -8.56 -2.43 20.20
CA VAL A 496 -7.83 -3.70 20.04
C VAL A 496 -7.04 -4.07 21.29
N LEU A 497 -6.36 -3.11 21.91
CA LEU A 497 -5.61 -3.34 23.16
C LEU A 497 -6.53 -3.74 24.32
N LEU A 498 -7.72 -3.13 24.42
CA LEU A 498 -8.72 -3.48 25.43
C LEU A 498 -9.31 -4.87 25.19
N MET A 499 -9.63 -5.23 23.95
CA MET A 499 -10.07 -6.60 23.62
C MET A 499 -9.01 -7.65 23.95
N ILE A 500 -7.73 -7.35 23.69
CA ILE A 500 -6.62 -8.22 24.10
C ILE A 500 -6.56 -8.35 25.62
N GLN A 501 -6.70 -7.25 26.36
CA GLN A 501 -6.71 -7.25 27.83
C GLN A 501 -7.86 -8.10 28.39
N ASP A 502 -9.07 -7.96 27.84
CA ASP A 502 -10.24 -8.76 28.24
C ASP A 502 -9.99 -10.25 28.00
N ARG A 503 -9.42 -10.59 26.85
CA ARG A 503 -9.04 -11.97 26.53
C ARG A 503 -7.99 -12.53 27.48
N LEU A 504 -6.98 -11.73 27.83
CA LEU A 504 -5.97 -12.09 28.84
C LEU A 504 -6.59 -12.28 30.23
N GLY A 505 -7.59 -11.46 30.57
CA GLY A 505 -8.34 -11.54 31.82
C GLY A 505 -9.18 -12.80 31.95
N GLY A 506 -9.84 -13.23 30.86
CA GLY A 506 -10.66 -14.45 30.82
C GLY A 506 -9.86 -15.77 30.87
N MET A 507 -8.53 -15.72 30.82
CA MET A 507 -7.65 -16.89 30.97
C MET A 507 -7.16 -17.12 32.41
N LYS A 508 -7.41 -16.17 33.32
CA LYS A 508 -7.15 -16.30 34.76
C LYS A 508 -8.36 -16.90 35.46
#